data_AF-A0A7Z9UH92-F1
#
_entry.id   AF-A0A7Z9UH92-F1
#
_cell.length_a   1.000
_cell.length_b   1.000
_cell.length_c   1.000
_cell.angle_alpha   90.00
_cell.angle_beta   90.00
_cell.angle_gamma   90.00
#
_symmetry.space_group_name_H-M   'P 1'
#
loop_
_entity.id
_entity.type
_entity.pdbx_description
1 polymer ?
#
loop_
_entity_poly.entity_id
_entity_poly.type
_entity_poly.pdbx_seq_one_letter_code
_entity_poly.pdbx_strand_id
1 'polypeptide(L)'
;MNQTVLSRILFLLFTGYSALSAELLKPTIGGEEKEILKIADKRRMYTIMREDPLIYQVNGPARIELITRYPSPEKSKKSQPFSYQLVVDGEEPIKINHRYKLQKSIRSVQHPSHYYTYSGNYFINIKDGDHTLTMSANADQKYPVLLRVIKKGFKTSPNNMHELQPMVFQANRTVVVSGKNISYYELIHGRPLQLNIDGPKTLRILSRLLFDSEMGAEESFRIRVKSGRKVLGTYHMSTERSSDSTVKDQPDKVPGKWRTCEVIISAGEQVVSVELVEKERSVLTRFQEYK
;
A
#
# COMPACT_ATOMS: atom_id res chain seq x y z
N MET A 1 -57.66 -19.40 32.37
CA MET A 1 -56.37 -19.99 31.91
C MET A 1 -56.64 -20.61 30.55
N ASN A 2 -55.96 -20.33 29.44
CA ASN A 2 -54.69 -19.66 29.22
C ASN A 2 -54.65 -19.15 27.75
N GLN A 3 -54.14 -17.94 27.60
CA GLN A 3 -53.24 -17.47 26.52
C GLN A 3 -53.70 -17.54 25.05
N THR A 4 -54.19 -16.39 24.60
CA THR A 4 -54.05 -15.84 23.25
C THR A 4 -52.61 -15.93 22.75
N VAL A 5 -52.35 -16.81 21.79
CA VAL A 5 -51.07 -16.84 21.06
C VAL A 5 -51.15 -15.83 19.92
N LEU A 6 -50.72 -14.61 20.20
CA LEU A 6 -50.32 -13.64 19.18
C LEU A 6 -49.09 -14.20 18.44
N SER A 7 -49.31 -14.72 17.23
CA SER A 7 -48.24 -14.92 16.26
C SER A 7 -47.76 -13.55 15.76
N ARG A 8 -46.80 -12.95 16.46
CA ARG A 8 -46.01 -11.84 15.93
C ARG A 8 -44.94 -12.42 15.01
N ILE A 9 -45.19 -12.29 13.71
CA ILE A 9 -44.18 -12.50 12.67
C ILE A 9 -43.09 -11.44 12.87
N LEU A 10 -42.00 -11.82 13.54
CA LEU A 10 -40.78 -11.04 13.60
C LEU A 10 -39.98 -11.36 12.33
N PHE A 11 -40.23 -10.61 11.25
CA PHE A 11 -39.32 -10.58 10.10
C PHE A 11 -38.02 -9.92 10.56
N LEU A 12 -37.07 -10.74 11.03
CA LEU A 12 -35.68 -10.35 11.21
C LEU A 12 -35.12 -10.03 9.83
N LEU A 13 -35.14 -8.74 9.49
CA LEU A 13 -34.30 -8.15 8.45
C LEU A 13 -32.84 -8.42 8.83
N PHE A 14 -32.29 -9.54 8.36
CA PHE A 14 -30.86 -9.73 8.22
C PHE A 14 -30.41 -8.76 7.11
N THR A 15 -30.22 -7.50 7.48
CA THR A 15 -29.43 -6.58 6.66
C THR A 15 -28.01 -7.16 6.67
N GLY A 16 -27.66 -7.84 5.58
CA GLY A 16 -26.32 -8.34 5.34
C GLY A 16 -25.37 -7.17 5.33
N TYR A 17 -24.79 -6.84 6.48
CA TYR A 17 -23.60 -6.02 6.55
C TYR A 17 -22.49 -6.81 5.84
N SER A 18 -22.26 -6.49 4.57
CA SER A 18 -21.05 -6.86 3.86
C SER A 18 -19.89 -6.10 4.50
N ALA A 19 -19.42 -6.62 5.65
CA ALA A 19 -18.19 -6.17 6.25
C ALA A 19 -17.09 -6.39 5.21
N LEU A 20 -16.40 -5.33 4.80
CA LEU A 20 -15.16 -5.43 4.03
C LEU A 20 -14.18 -6.27 4.85
N SER A 21 -14.12 -7.58 4.61
CA SER A 21 -13.22 -8.47 5.31
C SER A 21 -11.85 -8.40 4.64
N ALA A 22 -10.83 -8.04 5.42
CA ALA A 22 -9.46 -8.28 5.04
C ALA A 22 -9.11 -9.73 5.42
N GLU A 23 -8.87 -10.56 4.42
CA GLU A 23 -8.51 -11.96 4.58
C GLU A 23 -6.97 -12.11 4.55
N LEU A 24 -6.42 -12.89 5.49
CA LEU A 24 -5.02 -13.29 5.44
C LEU A 24 -4.87 -14.50 4.53
N LEU A 25 -4.19 -14.34 3.41
CA LEU A 25 -3.89 -15.45 2.51
C LEU A 25 -2.72 -16.27 3.04
N LYS A 26 -2.82 -17.59 2.83
CA LYS A 26 -1.73 -18.54 3.05
C LYS A 26 -1.22 -19.03 1.69
N PRO A 27 0.09 -19.27 1.55
CA PRO A 27 0.60 -19.91 0.35
C PRO A 27 0.01 -21.31 0.23
N THR A 28 -0.33 -21.70 -0.99
CA THR A 28 -0.73 -23.06 -1.37
C THR A 28 0.48 -23.97 -1.53
N ILE A 29 1.63 -23.41 -1.95
CA ILE A 29 2.91 -24.12 -2.03
C ILE A 29 3.98 -23.28 -1.32
N GLY A 30 4.79 -23.96 -0.51
CA GLY A 30 5.85 -23.36 0.29
C GLY A 30 5.32 -22.66 1.55
N GLY A 31 6.25 -22.05 2.28
CA GLY A 31 5.91 -21.23 3.44
C GLY A 31 5.71 -22.00 4.74
N GLU A 32 6.28 -23.19 4.91
CA GLU A 32 6.29 -23.89 6.20
C GLU A 32 6.93 -23.05 7.31
N GLU A 33 7.96 -22.29 6.97
CA GLU A 33 8.65 -21.39 7.89
C GLU A 33 7.82 -20.11 8.15
N LYS A 34 7.49 -19.88 9.44
CA LYS A 34 6.73 -18.72 9.89
C LYS A 34 7.47 -17.94 10.97
N GLU A 35 7.24 -16.63 10.97
CA GLU A 35 7.75 -15.68 11.95
C GLU A 35 6.59 -14.91 12.59
N ILE A 36 6.54 -14.83 13.93
CA ILE A 36 5.45 -14.13 14.63
C ILE A 36 6.00 -12.83 15.21
N LEU A 37 5.56 -11.71 14.64
CA LEU A 37 5.93 -10.39 15.12
C LEU A 37 4.89 -9.84 16.10
N LYS A 38 5.35 -9.33 17.24
CA LYS A 38 4.56 -8.48 18.15
C LYS A 38 4.68 -7.03 17.68
N ILE A 39 3.57 -6.45 17.23
CA ILE A 39 3.47 -5.09 16.67
C ILE A 39 2.32 -4.38 17.37
N ALA A 40 2.62 -3.33 18.15
CA ALA A 40 1.63 -2.61 18.96
C ALA A 40 0.74 -3.58 19.77
N ASP A 41 1.39 -4.47 20.50
CA ASP A 41 0.79 -5.56 21.30
C ASP A 41 -0.04 -6.61 20.56
N LYS A 42 -0.18 -6.51 19.24
CA LYS A 42 -0.83 -7.53 18.41
C LYS A 42 0.19 -8.51 17.84
N ARG A 43 -0.12 -9.81 17.90
CA ARG A 43 0.66 -10.86 17.23
C ARG A 43 0.26 -10.92 15.75
N ARG A 44 1.26 -10.86 14.87
CA ARG A 44 1.09 -10.92 13.42
C ARG A 44 2.02 -11.99 12.87
N MET A 45 1.43 -13.05 12.32
CA MET A 45 2.17 -14.07 11.59
C MET A 45 2.60 -13.53 10.22
N TYR A 46 3.84 -13.85 9.86
CA TYR A 46 4.47 -13.64 8.56
C TYR A 46 5.03 -14.98 8.08
N THR A 47 4.96 -15.23 6.78
CA THR A 47 5.68 -16.32 6.12
C THR A 47 7.11 -15.86 5.84
N ILE A 48 8.09 -16.74 6.04
CA ILE A 48 9.48 -16.49 5.66
C ILE A 48 9.61 -16.77 4.16
N MET A 49 9.99 -15.75 3.39
CA MET A 49 10.19 -15.81 1.95
C MET A 49 11.68 -15.84 1.62
N ARG A 50 12.10 -16.87 0.89
CA ARG A 50 13.46 -17.14 0.42
C ARG A 50 13.45 -17.20 -1.11
N GLU A 51 14.51 -17.72 -1.71
CA GLU A 51 14.59 -17.97 -3.16
C GLU A 51 13.53 -18.96 -3.63
N ASP A 52 13.29 -20.01 -2.83
CA ASP A 52 12.20 -20.95 -3.09
C ASP A 52 10.85 -20.22 -3.12
N PRO A 53 10.07 -20.38 -4.20
CA PRO A 53 8.88 -19.59 -4.42
C PRO A 53 7.76 -19.94 -3.44
N LEU A 54 7.08 -18.91 -2.97
CA LEU A 54 5.77 -19.01 -2.33
C LEU A 54 4.70 -18.83 -3.40
N ILE A 55 3.79 -19.81 -3.52
CA ILE A 55 2.70 -19.76 -4.50
C ILE A 55 1.39 -19.54 -3.78
N TYR A 56 0.61 -18.56 -4.21
CA TYR A 56 -0.72 -18.25 -3.69
C TYR A 56 -1.74 -18.39 -4.82
N GLN A 57 -2.80 -19.15 -4.55
CA GLN A 57 -3.99 -19.16 -5.40
C GLN A 57 -4.96 -18.07 -4.94
N VAL A 58 -5.34 -17.19 -5.86
CA VAL A 58 -6.19 -16.04 -5.56
C VAL A 58 -7.32 -15.99 -6.56
N ASN A 59 -8.54 -16.25 -6.08
CA ASN A 59 -9.74 -15.89 -6.83
C ASN A 59 -9.97 -14.38 -6.72
N GLY A 60 -10.00 -13.71 -7.86
CA GLY A 60 -10.39 -12.32 -7.98
C GLY A 60 -11.88 -12.16 -8.30
N PRO A 61 -12.36 -10.92 -8.39
CA PRO A 61 -11.55 -9.72 -8.40
C PRO A 61 -11.15 -9.36 -6.96
N ALA A 62 -9.88 -8.98 -6.77
CA ALA A 62 -9.28 -8.86 -5.43
C ALA A 62 -8.20 -7.76 -5.41
N ARG A 63 -8.08 -7.01 -4.30
CA ARG A 63 -6.89 -6.18 -4.08
C ARG A 63 -6.00 -6.90 -3.09
N ILE A 64 -4.81 -7.25 -3.52
CA ILE A 64 -3.82 -7.93 -2.70
C ILE A 64 -2.83 -6.90 -2.15
N GLU A 65 -2.67 -6.88 -0.83
CA GLU A 65 -1.65 -6.13 -0.12
C GLU A 65 -0.55 -7.09 0.33
N LEU A 66 0.67 -6.84 -0.13
CA LEU A 66 1.88 -7.50 0.34
C LEU A 66 2.48 -6.61 1.42
N ILE A 67 2.52 -7.12 2.66
CA ILE A 67 3.14 -6.44 3.79
C ILE A 67 4.43 -7.17 4.07
N THR A 68 5.56 -6.52 3.79
CA THR A 68 6.89 -7.10 3.95
C THR A 68 7.70 -6.41 5.03
N ARG A 69 8.60 -7.16 5.69
CA ARG A 69 9.57 -6.63 6.64
C ARG A 69 10.89 -7.39 6.50
N TYR A 70 11.99 -6.71 6.77
CA TYR A 70 13.31 -7.31 6.74
C TYR A 70 13.91 -7.39 8.15
N PRO A 71 14.44 -8.55 8.56
CA PRO A 71 15.09 -8.70 9.86
C PRO A 71 16.50 -8.11 9.86
N SER A 72 16.99 -7.79 11.05
CA SER A 72 18.39 -7.45 11.30
C SER A 72 18.75 -7.89 12.73
N PRO A 73 19.82 -8.68 12.91
CA PRO A 73 20.23 -9.12 14.25
C PRO A 73 20.80 -7.97 15.09
N GLU A 74 21.23 -6.89 14.44
CA GLU A 74 21.88 -5.76 15.11
C GLU A 74 21.05 -4.48 14.97
N LYS A 75 21.20 -3.59 15.95
CA LYS A 75 20.66 -2.24 15.83
C LYS A 75 21.45 -1.49 14.77
N SER A 76 20.73 -0.79 13.91
CA SER A 76 21.32 0.13 12.94
C SER A 76 20.47 1.38 12.81
N LYS A 77 21.14 2.53 12.64
CA LYS A 77 20.50 3.78 12.24
C LYS A 77 20.29 3.84 10.73
N LYS A 78 21.00 3.01 9.96
CA LYS A 78 20.90 2.93 8.50
C LYS A 78 19.62 2.17 8.11
N SER A 79 19.03 2.60 7.00
CA SER A 79 17.94 1.85 6.38
C SER A 79 18.48 0.53 5.82
N GLN A 80 17.70 -0.53 5.97
CA GLN A 80 18.02 -1.85 5.45
C GLN A 80 17.37 -1.99 4.06
N PRO A 81 18.17 -2.17 3.00
CA PRO A 81 17.63 -2.50 1.69
C PRO A 81 17.21 -3.97 1.66
N PHE A 82 16.11 -4.25 0.98
CA PHE A 82 15.66 -5.59 0.64
C PHE A 82 14.71 -5.53 -0.55
N SER A 83 14.56 -6.63 -1.25
CA SER A 83 13.80 -6.75 -2.47
C SER A 83 13.29 -8.17 -2.67
N TYR A 84 12.27 -8.30 -3.50
CA TYR A 84 11.65 -9.56 -3.86
C TYR A 84 10.98 -9.41 -5.22
N GLN A 85 10.58 -10.53 -5.80
CA GLN A 85 9.89 -10.58 -7.07
C GLN A 85 8.47 -11.06 -6.86
N LEU A 86 7.58 -10.56 -7.69
CA LEU A 86 6.19 -11.01 -7.83
C LEU A 86 5.96 -11.37 -9.28
N VAL A 87 5.52 -12.59 -9.54
CA VAL A 87 5.02 -13.06 -10.83
C VAL A 87 3.53 -13.31 -10.70
N VAL A 88 2.75 -12.83 -11.65
CA VAL A 88 1.29 -13.00 -11.71
C VAL A 88 1.01 -13.81 -12.97
N ASP A 89 0.38 -14.97 -12.83
CA ASP A 89 0.00 -15.84 -13.95
C ASP A 89 1.14 -16.21 -14.90
N GLY A 90 2.37 -16.27 -14.38
CA GLY A 90 3.56 -16.57 -15.18
C GLY A 90 4.05 -15.43 -16.09
N GLU A 91 3.49 -14.23 -15.96
CA GLU A 91 3.94 -13.04 -16.69
C GLU A 91 5.32 -12.53 -16.20
N GLU A 92 5.82 -11.48 -16.85
CA GLU A 92 7.11 -10.86 -16.53
C GLU A 92 7.24 -10.50 -15.04
N PRO A 93 8.36 -10.85 -14.38
CA PRO A 93 8.54 -10.59 -12.95
C PRO A 93 8.53 -9.11 -12.59
N ILE A 94 7.68 -8.75 -11.64
CA ILE A 94 7.67 -7.43 -11.01
C ILE A 94 8.71 -7.43 -9.89
N LYS A 95 9.85 -6.77 -10.11
CA LYS A 95 10.84 -6.52 -9.06
C LYS A 95 10.35 -5.42 -8.11
N ILE A 96 10.31 -5.74 -6.81
CA ILE A 96 9.88 -4.83 -5.76
C ILE A 96 11.06 -4.59 -4.82
N ASN A 97 11.49 -3.33 -4.74
CA ASN A 97 12.60 -2.89 -3.90
C ASN A 97 12.11 -2.01 -2.74
N HIS A 98 12.70 -2.20 -1.58
CA HIS A 98 12.39 -1.50 -0.34
C HIS A 98 13.66 -1.12 0.40
N ARG A 99 13.64 0.06 1.05
CA ARG A 99 14.71 0.51 1.93
C ARG A 99 14.14 1.22 3.15
N TYR A 100 14.13 0.53 4.29
CA TYR A 100 13.45 1.04 5.50
C TYR A 100 14.33 0.98 6.74
N LYS A 101 14.16 1.96 7.65
CA LYS A 101 14.79 1.95 8.98
C LYS A 101 14.22 0.84 9.85
N LEU A 102 15.00 0.42 10.84
CA LEU A 102 14.55 -0.51 11.87
C LEU A 102 13.55 0.16 12.82
N GLN A 103 12.46 -0.53 13.12
CA GLN A 103 11.43 -0.11 14.04
C GLN A 103 11.65 -0.76 15.41
N LYS A 104 12.10 0.04 16.38
CA LYS A 104 12.50 -0.44 17.72
C LYS A 104 11.39 -1.13 18.50
N SER A 105 10.12 -0.90 18.20
CA SER A 105 8.99 -1.48 18.93
C SER A 105 8.56 -2.86 18.42
N ILE A 106 9.12 -3.36 17.32
CA ILE A 106 8.75 -4.65 16.75
C ILE A 106 9.72 -5.72 17.20
N ARG A 107 9.18 -6.83 17.69
CA ARG A 107 9.94 -8.00 18.12
C ARG A 107 9.33 -9.26 17.56
N SER A 108 10.15 -10.25 17.31
CA SER A 108 9.69 -11.61 17.06
C SER A 108 9.50 -12.36 18.37
N VAL A 109 8.55 -13.30 18.39
CA VAL A 109 8.39 -14.27 19.48
C VAL A 109 9.51 -15.31 19.44
N GLN A 110 9.90 -15.75 18.24
CA GLN A 110 10.94 -16.76 18.00
C GLN A 110 12.37 -16.18 18.12
N HIS A 111 12.57 -14.95 17.66
CA HIS A 111 13.86 -14.24 17.61
C HIS A 111 13.76 -12.87 18.32
N PRO A 112 13.60 -12.85 19.66
CA PRO A 112 13.35 -11.62 20.42
C PRO A 112 14.52 -10.61 20.38
N SER A 113 15.73 -11.05 20.04
CA SER A 113 16.90 -10.18 19.91
C SER A 113 16.99 -9.48 18.55
N HIS A 114 16.20 -9.91 17.54
CA HIS A 114 16.21 -9.31 16.22
C HIS A 114 15.37 -8.02 16.15
N TYR A 115 15.79 -7.12 15.26
CA TYR A 115 15.08 -5.92 14.86
C TYR A 115 14.45 -6.11 13.50
N TYR A 116 13.38 -5.38 13.23
CA TYR A 116 12.64 -5.49 11.97
C TYR A 116 12.43 -4.10 11.39
N THR A 117 12.45 -3.99 10.06
CA THR A 117 12.16 -2.73 9.39
C THR A 117 10.72 -2.27 9.62
N TYR A 118 10.44 -0.99 9.31
CA TYR A 118 9.08 -0.57 8.94
C TYR A 118 8.51 -1.45 7.82
N SER A 119 7.18 -1.49 7.68
CA SER A 119 6.55 -2.33 6.67
C SER A 119 6.75 -1.75 5.27
N GLY A 120 7.23 -2.59 4.36
CA GLY A 120 7.17 -2.35 2.92
C GLY A 120 5.86 -2.89 2.39
N ASN A 121 4.97 -1.98 1.97
CA ASN A 121 3.66 -2.35 1.47
C ASN A 121 3.68 -2.26 -0.06
N TYR A 122 3.21 -3.29 -0.73
CA TYR A 122 2.96 -3.30 -2.16
C TYR A 122 1.51 -3.74 -2.42
N PHE A 123 0.85 -3.12 -3.39
CA PHE A 123 -0.54 -3.43 -3.73
C PHE A 123 -0.64 -3.84 -5.18
N ILE A 124 -1.38 -4.92 -5.42
CA ILE A 124 -1.73 -5.36 -6.76
C ILE A 124 -3.23 -5.61 -6.87
N ASN A 125 -3.79 -5.25 -8.01
CA ASN A 125 -5.17 -5.51 -8.37
C ASN A 125 -5.22 -6.78 -9.20
N ILE A 126 -6.02 -7.74 -8.74
CA ILE A 126 -6.28 -9.01 -9.39
C ILE A 126 -7.64 -8.91 -10.05
N LYS A 127 -7.69 -9.26 -11.35
CA LYS A 127 -8.90 -9.20 -12.16
C LYS A 127 -9.86 -10.31 -11.73
N ASP A 128 -11.06 -10.30 -12.30
CA ASP A 128 -12.00 -11.39 -12.11
C ASP A 128 -11.43 -12.70 -12.67
N GLY A 129 -11.65 -13.81 -11.96
CA GLY A 129 -11.10 -15.13 -12.31
C GLY A 129 -10.07 -15.66 -11.31
N ASP A 130 -9.51 -16.83 -11.60
CA ASP A 130 -8.50 -17.47 -10.77
C ASP A 130 -7.10 -17.08 -11.24
N HIS A 131 -6.27 -16.68 -10.28
CA HIS A 131 -4.93 -16.17 -10.53
C HIS A 131 -3.90 -16.84 -9.63
N THR A 132 -2.69 -17.01 -10.17
CA THR A 132 -1.53 -17.53 -9.44
C THR A 132 -0.55 -16.40 -9.16
N LEU A 133 -0.25 -16.18 -7.87
CA LEU A 133 0.80 -15.26 -7.46
C LEU A 133 2.02 -16.04 -6.96
N THR A 134 3.15 -15.86 -7.61
CA THR A 134 4.42 -16.47 -7.22
C THR A 134 5.36 -15.39 -6.69
N MET A 135 5.90 -15.61 -5.50
CA MET A 135 6.74 -14.63 -4.80
C MET A 135 8.03 -15.29 -4.32
N SER A 136 9.17 -14.65 -4.59
CA SER A 136 10.48 -15.10 -4.14
C SER A 136 11.34 -13.92 -3.72
N ALA A 137 12.16 -14.12 -2.70
CA ALA A 137 13.20 -13.18 -2.29
C ALA A 137 14.39 -13.31 -3.26
N ASN A 138 15.11 -12.20 -3.48
CA ASN A 138 16.33 -12.26 -4.29
C ASN A 138 17.45 -13.00 -3.52
N ALA A 139 18.28 -13.76 -4.26
CA ALA A 139 19.34 -14.64 -3.74
C ALA A 139 20.50 -13.90 -3.06
N ASP A 140 20.72 -12.63 -3.43
CA ASP A 140 21.81 -11.80 -2.91
C ASP A 140 21.54 -11.24 -1.50
N GLN A 141 20.40 -11.59 -0.89
CA GLN A 141 19.99 -11.04 0.39
C GLN A 141 20.49 -11.88 1.56
N LYS A 142 21.13 -11.20 2.52
CA LYS A 142 21.68 -11.83 3.72
C LYS A 142 20.64 -12.54 4.60
N TYR A 143 19.40 -12.06 4.61
CA TYR A 143 18.32 -12.60 5.44
C TYR A 143 17.04 -12.80 4.62
N PRO A 144 16.12 -13.68 5.05
CA PRO A 144 14.85 -13.83 4.36
C PRO A 144 13.93 -12.63 4.55
N VAL A 145 13.07 -12.39 3.57
CA VAL A 145 12.02 -11.37 3.65
C VAL A 145 10.82 -11.95 4.39
N LEU A 146 10.30 -11.25 5.38
CA LEU A 146 9.05 -11.65 6.02
C LEU A 146 7.87 -11.11 5.21
N LEU A 147 6.98 -11.99 4.77
CA LEU A 147 5.84 -11.65 3.92
C LEU A 147 4.51 -11.97 4.62
N ARG A 148 3.58 -11.03 4.54
CA ARG A 148 2.18 -11.22 4.91
C ARG A 148 1.31 -10.76 3.75
N VAL A 149 0.48 -11.65 3.22
CA VAL A 149 -0.39 -11.37 2.06
C VAL A 149 -1.82 -11.19 2.53
N ILE A 150 -2.40 -10.03 2.27
CA ILE A 150 -3.77 -9.71 2.65
C ILE A 150 -4.61 -9.53 1.40
N LYS A 151 -5.65 -10.35 1.25
CA LYS A 151 -6.72 -10.11 0.28
C LYS A 151 -7.70 -9.13 0.91
N LYS A 152 -7.79 -7.94 0.34
CA LYS A 152 -8.86 -6.98 0.65
C LYS A 152 -9.95 -7.15 -0.39
N GLY A 153 -11.19 -7.06 0.06
CA GLY A 153 -12.34 -6.99 -0.84
C GLY A 153 -12.09 -5.96 -1.93
N PHE A 154 -12.16 -6.42 -3.18
CA PHE A 154 -12.07 -5.56 -4.34
C PHE A 154 -13.48 -5.16 -4.70
N LYS A 155 -13.78 -3.89 -4.50
CA LYS A 155 -14.83 -3.29 -5.31
C LYS A 155 -14.24 -3.21 -6.71
N THR A 156 -14.74 -4.04 -7.63
CA THR A 156 -14.58 -3.82 -9.08
C THR A 156 -14.77 -2.35 -9.32
N SER A 157 -13.69 -1.65 -9.68
CA SER A 157 -13.58 -0.19 -9.82
C SER A 157 -14.78 0.50 -9.18
N PRO A 158 -14.78 0.69 -7.84
CA PRO A 158 -16.00 0.83 -7.05
C PRO A 158 -17.03 1.61 -7.85
N ASN A 159 -18.19 1.03 -8.14
CA ASN A 159 -19.26 1.77 -8.79
C ASN A 159 -19.34 3.12 -8.05
N ASN A 160 -18.94 4.22 -8.71
CA ASN A 160 -18.67 5.55 -8.16
C ASN A 160 -17.25 5.83 -7.59
N MET A 161 -16.16 5.38 -8.23
CA MET A 161 -14.83 5.92 -7.95
C MET A 161 -14.74 7.33 -8.53
N HIS A 162 -14.67 8.32 -7.65
CA HIS A 162 -14.67 9.72 -8.06
C HIS A 162 -13.25 10.29 -7.97
N GLU A 163 -12.73 10.82 -9.08
CA GLU A 163 -11.47 11.58 -9.04
C GLU A 163 -11.70 12.85 -8.22
N LEU A 164 -10.79 13.09 -7.27
CA LEU A 164 -10.83 14.29 -6.45
C LEU A 164 -9.82 15.30 -6.98
N GLN A 165 -10.30 16.51 -7.20
CA GLN A 165 -9.46 17.66 -7.35
C GLN A 165 -9.20 18.28 -5.97
N PRO A 166 -7.94 18.52 -5.57
CA PRO A 166 -7.64 19.30 -4.39
C PRO A 166 -8.17 20.72 -4.54
N MET A 167 -8.74 21.25 -3.46
CA MET A 167 -9.17 22.65 -3.36
C MET A 167 -7.97 23.59 -3.28
N VAL A 168 -6.86 23.10 -2.74
CA VAL A 168 -5.60 23.83 -2.64
C VAL A 168 -4.53 23.02 -3.34
N PHE A 169 -4.02 23.54 -4.46
CA PHE A 169 -2.88 23.01 -5.20
C PHE A 169 -2.15 24.14 -5.92
N GLN A 170 -0.92 23.89 -6.33
CA GLN A 170 -0.08 24.92 -6.95
C GLN A 170 0.14 24.70 -8.43
N ALA A 171 0.42 23.45 -8.81
CA ALA A 171 0.77 23.10 -10.17
C ALA A 171 0.24 21.72 -10.52
N ASN A 172 -0.14 21.59 -11.79
CA ASN A 172 -0.44 20.32 -12.42
C ASN A 172 0.72 19.96 -13.34
N ARG A 173 1.09 18.69 -13.39
CA ARG A 173 2.09 18.14 -14.30
C ARG A 173 1.45 17.03 -15.13
N THR A 174 1.78 16.99 -16.41
CA THR A 174 1.31 15.92 -17.29
C THR A 174 2.37 14.85 -17.37
N VAL A 175 2.01 13.62 -17.02
CA VAL A 175 2.84 12.43 -17.24
C VAL A 175 2.32 11.71 -18.47
N VAL A 176 3.21 11.43 -19.41
CA VAL A 176 2.91 10.61 -20.58
C VAL A 176 3.21 9.17 -20.23
N VAL A 177 2.21 8.29 -20.28
CA VAL A 177 2.34 6.86 -19.99
C VAL A 177 1.80 6.08 -21.18
N SER A 178 2.66 5.33 -21.87
CA SER A 178 2.27 4.55 -23.06
C SER A 178 1.48 5.40 -24.09
N GLY A 179 1.92 6.64 -24.32
CA GLY A 179 1.28 7.61 -25.24
C GLY A 179 0.05 8.33 -24.68
N LYS A 180 -0.41 8.02 -23.46
CA LYS A 180 -1.56 8.69 -22.82
C LYS A 180 -1.10 9.81 -21.89
N ASN A 181 -1.71 10.98 -22.02
CA ASN A 181 -1.49 12.12 -21.13
C ASN A 181 -2.32 11.96 -19.86
N ILE A 182 -1.66 11.99 -18.70
CA ILE A 182 -2.29 11.87 -17.40
C ILE A 182 -1.89 13.07 -16.54
N SER A 183 -2.86 13.83 -16.06
CA SER A 183 -2.62 14.98 -15.17
C SER A 183 -2.43 14.53 -13.73
N TYR A 184 -1.43 15.11 -13.05
CA TYR A 184 -1.15 14.92 -11.64
C TYR A 184 -0.99 16.28 -10.94
N TYR A 185 -1.31 16.34 -9.66
CA TYR A 185 -1.05 17.47 -8.79
C TYR A 185 0.34 17.34 -8.16
N GLU A 186 1.16 18.38 -8.31
CA GLU A 186 2.49 18.42 -7.71
C GLU A 186 2.40 18.66 -6.19
N LEU A 187 3.02 17.77 -5.42
CA LEU A 187 3.12 17.82 -3.98
C LEU A 187 4.59 18.02 -3.59
N ILE A 188 4.88 19.16 -2.96
CA ILE A 188 6.21 19.52 -2.44
C ILE A 188 6.14 19.87 -0.96
N HIS A 189 7.29 19.86 -0.29
CA HIS A 189 7.36 20.14 1.14
C HIS A 189 6.83 21.52 1.50
N GLY A 190 6.15 21.62 2.65
CA GLY A 190 5.59 22.87 3.16
C GLY A 190 4.39 23.41 2.37
N ARG A 191 3.96 22.71 1.31
CA ARG A 191 2.85 23.12 0.43
C ARG A 191 1.85 21.97 0.33
N PRO A 192 1.03 21.77 1.37
CA PRO A 192 0.08 20.66 1.41
C PRO A 192 -1.01 20.82 0.34
N LEU A 193 -1.48 19.68 -0.16
CA LEU A 193 -2.72 19.60 -0.93
C LEU A 193 -3.89 19.41 0.04
N GLN A 194 -5.03 20.03 -0.25
CA GLN A 194 -6.24 19.91 0.58
C GLN A 194 -7.40 19.37 -0.23
N LEU A 195 -8.08 18.35 0.30
CA LEU A 195 -9.23 17.69 -0.31
C LEU A 195 -10.43 17.88 0.62
N ASN A 196 -11.60 18.21 0.08
CA ASN A 196 -12.85 18.11 0.82
C ASN A 196 -13.46 16.74 0.58
N ILE A 197 -13.70 16.00 1.66
CA ILE A 197 -14.23 14.63 1.60
C ILE A 197 -15.33 14.51 2.64
N ASP A 198 -16.54 14.21 2.17
CA ASP A 198 -17.65 13.79 3.02
C ASP A 198 -17.61 12.27 3.21
N GLY A 199 -17.19 11.83 4.39
CA GLY A 199 -17.07 10.42 4.74
C GLY A 199 -18.40 9.79 5.19
N PRO A 200 -18.45 8.46 5.41
CA PRO A 200 -17.32 7.54 5.43
C PRO A 200 -16.92 7.08 4.03
N LYS A 201 -15.65 7.30 3.68
CA LYS A 201 -15.07 6.95 2.38
C LYS A 201 -13.62 6.52 2.53
N THR A 202 -13.11 5.80 1.55
CA THR A 202 -11.69 5.52 1.39
C THR A 202 -11.10 6.52 0.41
N LEU A 203 -10.12 7.29 0.88
CA LEU A 203 -9.27 8.13 0.03
C LEU A 203 -8.09 7.30 -0.48
N ARG A 204 -7.99 7.14 -1.79
CA ARG A 204 -6.86 6.54 -2.48
C ARG A 204 -5.97 7.64 -3.07
N ILE A 205 -4.69 7.60 -2.73
CA ILE A 205 -3.68 8.53 -3.22
C ILE A 205 -2.73 7.76 -4.10
N LEU A 206 -2.73 8.07 -5.40
CA LEU A 206 -1.73 7.59 -6.34
C LEU A 206 -0.58 8.58 -6.35
N SER A 207 0.66 8.10 -6.38
CA SER A 207 1.83 8.96 -6.27
C SER A 207 2.99 8.48 -7.14
N ARG A 208 3.75 9.41 -7.73
CA ARG A 208 5.01 9.17 -8.44
C ARG A 208 6.06 10.17 -7.96
N LEU A 209 7.20 9.70 -7.46
CA LEU A 209 8.33 10.58 -7.16
C LEU A 209 8.87 11.18 -8.47
N LEU A 210 9.18 12.48 -8.49
CA LEU A 210 9.99 13.06 -9.57
C LEU A 210 11.46 12.86 -9.24
N PHE A 211 12.16 12.08 -10.06
CA PHE A 211 13.59 11.87 -9.91
C PHE A 211 14.36 12.98 -10.61
N ASP A 212 15.22 13.64 -9.85
CA ASP A 212 16.23 14.56 -10.36
C ASP A 212 17.46 13.80 -10.86
N SER A 213 18.30 14.42 -11.67
CA SER A 213 19.54 13.80 -12.20
C SER A 213 20.47 13.31 -11.09
N GLU A 214 20.53 14.01 -9.96
CA GLU A 214 21.38 13.68 -8.81
C GLU A 214 20.83 12.53 -7.94
N MET A 215 19.56 12.14 -8.13
CA MET A 215 18.94 11.08 -7.35
C MET A 215 19.40 9.69 -7.80
N GLY A 216 19.51 8.77 -6.83
CA GLY A 216 19.91 7.39 -7.08
C GLY A 216 18.91 6.60 -7.93
N ALA A 217 19.24 5.35 -8.21
CA ALA A 217 18.37 4.43 -8.95
C ALA A 217 17.07 4.11 -8.19
N GLU A 218 17.11 4.10 -6.86
CA GLU A 218 15.97 3.89 -5.98
C GLU A 218 15.92 4.98 -4.91
N GLU A 219 14.72 5.50 -4.66
CA GLU A 219 14.48 6.60 -3.74
C GLU A 219 13.22 6.38 -2.92
N SER A 220 13.18 6.97 -1.72
CA SER A 220 12.05 6.83 -0.79
C SER A 220 11.46 8.15 -0.33
N PHE A 221 10.14 8.27 -0.32
CA PHE A 221 9.43 9.45 0.16
C PHE A 221 8.29 9.05 1.10
N ARG A 222 7.76 10.03 1.83
CA ARG A 222 6.65 9.86 2.76
C ARG A 222 5.54 10.84 2.49
N ILE A 223 4.33 10.29 2.35
CA ILE A 223 3.10 11.07 2.33
C ILE A 223 2.47 11.00 3.71
N ARG A 224 2.27 12.16 4.34
CA ARG A 224 1.50 12.29 5.58
C ARG A 224 0.10 12.80 5.26
N VAL A 225 -0.91 12.15 5.82
CA VAL A 225 -2.31 12.53 5.64
C VAL A 225 -2.90 12.93 6.98
N LYS A 226 -3.58 14.07 7.02
CA LYS A 226 -4.18 14.65 8.23
C LYS A 226 -5.64 15.03 7.99
N SER A 227 -6.45 15.01 9.04
CA SER A 227 -7.75 15.66 9.11
C SER A 227 -7.68 16.69 10.24
N GLY A 228 -7.67 17.98 9.89
CA GLY A 228 -7.30 19.05 10.80
C GLY A 228 -5.92 18.81 11.44
N ARG A 229 -5.86 18.78 12.79
CA ARG A 229 -4.62 18.51 13.55
C ARG A 229 -4.30 17.01 13.70
N LYS A 230 -5.25 16.12 13.41
CA LYS A 230 -5.10 14.67 13.60
C LYS A 230 -4.37 14.06 12.42
N VAL A 231 -3.28 13.35 12.68
CA VAL A 231 -2.61 12.53 11.67
C VAL A 231 -3.43 11.24 11.47
N LEU A 232 -3.93 11.04 10.24
CA LEU A 232 -4.63 9.83 9.84
C LEU A 232 -3.65 8.73 9.44
N GLY A 233 -2.50 9.10 8.87
CA GLY A 233 -1.43 8.16 8.50
C GLY A 233 -0.18 8.84 7.99
N THR A 234 0.94 8.12 8.03
CA THR A 234 2.18 8.48 7.32
C THR A 234 2.65 7.26 6.55
N TYR A 235 2.66 7.37 5.23
CA TYR A 235 2.90 6.26 4.30
C TYR A 235 4.30 6.39 3.72
N HIS A 236 5.14 5.39 3.96
CA HIS A 236 6.50 5.35 3.46
C HIS A 236 6.57 4.55 2.16
N MET A 237 7.04 5.18 1.10
CA MET A 237 7.08 4.60 -0.24
C MET A 237 8.52 4.56 -0.75
N SER A 238 8.92 3.44 -1.35
CA SER A 238 10.14 3.32 -2.15
C SER A 238 9.76 3.14 -3.61
N THR A 239 10.48 3.79 -4.51
CA THR A 239 10.26 3.67 -5.95
C THR A 239 11.58 3.78 -6.69
N GLU A 240 11.57 3.32 -7.93
CA GLU A 240 12.62 3.51 -8.93
C GLU A 240 12.07 4.36 -10.08
N ARG A 241 12.98 4.82 -10.94
CA ARG A 241 12.63 5.52 -12.20
C ARG A 241 11.75 4.62 -13.07
N SER A 242 10.73 5.20 -13.67
CA SER A 242 9.94 4.51 -14.70
C SER A 242 10.71 4.52 -16.03
N SER A 243 10.71 3.38 -16.72
CA SER A 243 11.27 3.23 -18.07
C SER A 243 10.25 3.53 -19.18
N ASP A 244 8.98 3.67 -18.81
CA ASP A 244 7.82 3.71 -19.70
C ASP A 244 7.01 5.01 -19.60
N SER A 245 7.50 6.00 -18.84
CA SER A 245 6.82 7.28 -18.70
C SER A 245 7.76 8.49 -18.59
N THR A 246 7.27 9.63 -19.04
CA THR A 246 7.99 10.91 -19.05
C THR A 246 7.10 12.02 -18.49
N VAL A 247 7.72 13.08 -17.97
CA VAL A 247 6.99 14.30 -17.57
C VAL A 247 7.05 15.29 -18.73
N LYS A 248 5.87 15.71 -19.20
CA LYS A 248 5.78 16.70 -20.27
C LYS A 248 6.43 18.01 -19.82
N ASP A 249 7.18 18.63 -20.72
CA ASP A 249 7.85 19.92 -20.51
C ASP A 249 8.92 19.92 -19.38
N GLN A 250 9.35 18.73 -18.92
CA GLN A 250 10.44 18.55 -17.93
C GLN A 250 11.32 17.34 -18.31
N PRO A 251 12.14 17.45 -19.37
CA PRO A 251 12.96 16.34 -19.85
C PRO A 251 14.08 15.93 -18.87
N ASP A 252 14.43 16.80 -17.93
CA ASP A 252 15.41 16.57 -16.86
C ASP A 252 14.85 15.74 -15.69
N LYS A 253 13.53 15.56 -15.64
CA LYS A 253 12.84 14.81 -14.59
C LYS A 253 12.36 13.46 -15.13
N VAL A 254 12.61 12.41 -14.35
CA VAL A 254 12.06 11.08 -14.65
C VAL A 254 11.01 10.73 -13.61
N PRO A 255 9.76 10.45 -14.02
CA PRO A 255 8.75 10.02 -13.06
C PRO A 255 9.11 8.65 -12.50
N GLY A 256 8.84 8.43 -11.22
CA GLY A 256 8.94 7.13 -10.60
C GLY A 256 7.83 6.19 -11.07
N LYS A 257 8.03 4.89 -10.87
CA LYS A 257 6.93 3.93 -10.91
C LYS A 257 5.83 4.36 -9.92
N TRP A 258 4.59 4.22 -10.33
CA TRP A 258 3.46 4.64 -9.51
C TRP A 258 3.34 3.81 -8.24
N ARG A 259 2.98 4.48 -7.15
CA ARG A 259 2.67 3.92 -5.84
C ARG A 259 1.28 4.36 -5.41
N THR A 260 0.73 3.66 -4.42
CA THR A 260 -0.59 3.98 -3.88
C THR A 260 -0.59 3.84 -2.37
N CYS A 261 -1.24 4.76 -1.67
CA CYS A 261 -1.71 4.54 -0.30
C CYS A 261 -3.21 4.80 -0.19
N GLU A 262 -3.82 4.24 0.85
CA GLU A 262 -5.25 4.38 1.12
C GLU A 262 -5.49 4.78 2.56
N VAL A 263 -6.43 5.68 2.76
CA VAL A 263 -6.77 6.26 4.06
C VAL A 263 -8.28 6.17 4.25
N ILE A 264 -8.71 5.61 5.37
CA ILE A 264 -10.12 5.59 5.75
C ILE A 264 -10.46 6.97 6.34
N ILE A 265 -11.44 7.65 5.75
CA ILE A 265 -12.02 8.89 6.23
C ILE A 265 -13.30 8.54 6.98
N SER A 266 -13.39 8.96 8.25
CA SER A 266 -14.57 8.73 9.08
C SER A 266 -15.76 9.56 8.59
N ALA A 267 -16.96 9.24 9.08
CA ALA A 267 -18.18 9.95 8.73
C ALA A 267 -18.10 11.49 8.92
N GLY A 268 -18.79 12.21 8.04
CA GLY A 268 -18.92 13.67 8.04
C GLY A 268 -17.96 14.39 7.09
N GLU A 269 -18.22 15.67 6.85
CA GLU A 269 -17.39 16.54 6.04
C GLU A 269 -16.05 16.83 6.70
N GLN A 270 -14.95 16.58 5.98
CA GLN A 270 -13.59 16.78 6.48
C GLN A 270 -12.69 17.39 5.41
N VAL A 271 -11.88 18.36 5.85
CA VAL A 271 -10.74 18.83 5.06
C VAL A 271 -9.54 17.93 5.36
N VAL A 272 -9.17 17.14 4.37
CA VAL A 272 -8.02 16.22 4.43
C VAL A 272 -6.80 16.90 3.82
N SER A 273 -5.73 17.02 4.60
CA SER A 273 -4.45 17.58 4.16
C SER A 273 -3.48 16.46 3.82
N VAL A 274 -2.87 16.54 2.64
CA VAL A 274 -1.84 15.62 2.13
C VAL A 274 -0.52 16.38 2.05
N GLU A 275 0.50 15.89 2.75
CA GLU A 275 1.80 16.54 2.94
C GLU A 275 2.94 15.62 2.48
N LEU A 276 3.92 16.18 1.78
CA LEU A 276 5.22 15.53 1.58
C LEU A 276 6.15 15.84 2.75
N VAL A 277 6.74 14.79 3.33
CA VAL A 277 7.63 14.96 4.49
C VAL A 277 9.03 15.41 4.09
N GLU A 278 9.54 14.95 2.95
CA GLU A 278 10.89 15.26 2.46
C GLU A 278 10.98 16.64 1.84
N LYS A 279 11.98 17.44 2.24
CA LYS A 279 12.18 18.85 1.83
C LYS A 279 12.56 19.00 0.35
N GLU A 280 13.57 18.25 -0.07
CA GLU A 280 14.19 18.36 -1.40
C GLU A 280 13.64 17.31 -2.37
N ARG A 281 12.31 17.10 -2.36
CA ARG A 281 11.65 16.14 -3.26
C ARG A 281 10.35 16.72 -3.78
N SER A 282 9.96 16.27 -4.98
CA SER A 282 8.65 16.53 -5.56
C SER A 282 7.95 15.22 -5.89
N VAL A 283 6.66 15.14 -5.58
CA VAL A 283 5.84 13.96 -5.82
C VAL A 283 4.60 14.37 -6.61
N LEU A 284 4.36 13.69 -7.72
CA LEU A 284 3.13 13.84 -8.49
C LEU A 284 2.03 12.97 -7.87
N THR A 285 0.86 13.55 -7.62
CA THR A 285 -0.24 12.88 -6.92
C THR A 285 -1.56 12.95 -7.67
N ARG A 286 -2.38 11.92 -7.51
CA ARG A 286 -3.80 11.89 -7.92
C ARG A 286 -4.63 11.30 -6.80
N PHE A 287 -5.89 11.72 -6.75
CA PHE A 287 -6.77 11.42 -5.63
C PHE A 287 -8.05 10.81 -6.15
N GLN A 288 -8.47 9.73 -5.49
CA GLN A 288 -9.72 9.05 -5.79
C GLN A 288 -10.42 8.78 -4.47
N GLU A 289 -11.73 8.92 -4.45
CA GLU A 289 -12.55 8.46 -3.33
C GLU A 289 -13.53 7.39 -3.75
N TYR A 290 -13.84 6.52 -2.81
CA TYR A 290 -14.87 5.50 -2.97
C TYR A 290 -15.42 5.05 -1.61
N LYS A 291 -16.65 4.54 -1.59
CA LYS A 291 -17.23 3.88 -0.41
C LYS A 291 -16.63 2.50 -0.21
#